data_AF-A0A536K6F4-F1
#
_entry.id   AF-A0A536K6F4-F1
#
_cell.length_a   1.000
_cell.length_b   1.000
_cell.length_c   1.000
_cell.angle_alpha   90.00
_cell.angle_beta   90.00
_cell.angle_gamma   90.00
#
_symmetry.space_group_name_H-M   'P 1'
#
loop_
_entity.id
_entity.type
_entity.pdbx_description
1 polymer ?
#
loop_
_entity_poly.entity_id
_entity_poly.type
_entity_poly.pdbx_seq_one_letter_code
_entity_poly.pdbx_strand_id
1 'polypeptide(L)'
;MTCREARLRLEALVDGSLEPNWQAAVRAHLAGCLDCAEQHRAASTLPGRLRALPAPAPGDLAAVVMARVRADRQHPELSWTLATLELVLGCLVLVQLSGFAGLASAAGGALRDAGWLLGSSGSTPVPVPGDLILFLGLVALIACSTAHLALLSRGARRRLS
;
A
#
# COMPACT_ATOMS: atom_id res chain seq x y z
N MET A 1 -20.30 -14.65 -27.51
CA MET A 1 -21.50 -14.23 -26.73
C MET A 1 -22.65 -13.99 -27.68
N THR A 2 -23.87 -14.18 -27.20
CA THR A 2 -25.08 -13.92 -27.98
C THR A 2 -25.57 -12.48 -27.81
N CYS A 3 -26.39 -11.97 -28.75
CA CYS A 3 -27.00 -10.64 -28.61
C CYS A 3 -27.86 -10.54 -27.34
N ARG A 4 -28.54 -11.61 -26.95
CA ARG A 4 -29.34 -11.67 -25.72
C ARG A 4 -28.46 -11.46 -24.47
N GLU A 5 -27.32 -12.13 -24.42
CA GLU A 5 -26.36 -12.00 -23.30
C GLU A 5 -25.74 -10.61 -23.22
N ALA A 6 -25.42 -10.01 -24.38
CA ALA A 6 -24.87 -8.66 -24.44
C ALA A 6 -25.90 -7.63 -23.96
N ARG A 7 -27.16 -7.73 -24.43
CA ARG A 7 -28.25 -6.82 -24.04
C ARG A 7 -28.52 -6.83 -22.54
N LEU A 8 -28.52 -8.00 -21.90
CA LEU A 8 -28.69 -8.13 -20.45
C LEU A 8 -27.57 -7.44 -19.63
N ARG A 9 -26.43 -7.14 -20.25
CA ARG A 9 -25.25 -6.57 -19.59
C ARG A 9 -24.98 -5.12 -20.00
N LEU A 10 -25.81 -4.52 -20.86
CA LEU A 10 -25.62 -3.16 -21.35
C LEU A 10 -25.76 -2.11 -20.24
N GLU A 11 -26.74 -2.25 -19.35
CA GLU A 11 -26.95 -1.32 -18.23
C GLU A 11 -25.76 -1.34 -17.27
N ALA A 12 -25.34 -2.53 -16.82
CA ALA A 12 -24.16 -2.69 -15.98
C ALA A 12 -22.86 -2.17 -16.64
N LEU A 13 -22.77 -2.24 -17.98
CA LEU A 13 -21.65 -1.65 -18.72
C LEU A 13 -21.71 -0.12 -18.72
N VAL A 14 -22.89 0.49 -18.84
CA VAL A 14 -23.10 1.96 -18.78
C VAL A 14 -22.82 2.49 -17.37
N ASP A 15 -23.25 1.76 -16.34
CA ASP A 15 -23.05 2.13 -14.94
C ASP A 15 -21.62 1.87 -14.44
N GLY A 16 -20.80 1.16 -15.23
CA GLY A 16 -19.43 0.78 -14.85
C GLY A 16 -19.35 -0.31 -13.78
N SER A 17 -20.46 -1.00 -13.49
CA SER A 17 -20.56 -2.05 -12.47
C SER A 17 -20.25 -3.47 -12.99
N LEU A 18 -20.04 -3.61 -14.31
CA LEU A 18 -19.72 -4.88 -14.93
C LEU A 18 -18.27 -5.30 -14.67
N GLU A 19 -18.01 -6.58 -14.41
CA GLU A 19 -16.67 -7.11 -14.14
C GLU A 19 -15.74 -7.04 -15.38
N PRO A 20 -14.42 -6.81 -15.22
CA PRO A 20 -13.52 -6.51 -16.35
C PRO A 20 -13.54 -7.52 -17.49
N ASN A 21 -13.62 -8.82 -17.17
CA ASN A 21 -13.68 -9.90 -18.15
C ASN A 21 -14.95 -9.81 -19.02
N TRP A 22 -16.08 -9.47 -18.40
CA TRP A 22 -17.35 -9.29 -19.09
C TRP A 22 -17.40 -7.97 -19.87
N GLN A 23 -16.74 -6.91 -19.38
CA GLN A 23 -16.62 -5.65 -20.14
C GLN A 23 -15.91 -5.87 -21.48
N ALA A 24 -14.77 -6.56 -21.47
CA ALA A 24 -14.02 -6.85 -22.69
C ALA A 24 -14.84 -7.67 -23.69
N ALA A 25 -15.55 -8.69 -23.20
CA ALA A 25 -16.45 -9.49 -24.01
C ALA A 25 -17.54 -8.60 -24.64
N VAL A 26 -18.33 -7.88 -23.85
CA VAL A 26 -19.44 -7.07 -24.38
C VAL A 26 -18.94 -6.02 -25.38
N ARG A 27 -17.80 -5.35 -25.12
CA ARG A 27 -17.19 -4.40 -26.08
C ARG A 27 -16.81 -5.05 -27.39
N ALA A 28 -16.25 -6.27 -27.36
CA ALA A 28 -15.93 -7.01 -28.58
C ALA A 28 -17.18 -7.33 -29.41
N HIS A 29 -18.31 -7.64 -28.77
CA HIS A 29 -19.57 -7.85 -29.49
C HIS A 29 -20.17 -6.57 -30.06
N LEU A 30 -20.09 -5.45 -29.33
CA LEU A 30 -20.54 -4.15 -29.83
C LEU A 30 -19.76 -3.69 -31.07
N ALA A 31 -18.49 -4.09 -31.20
CA ALA A 31 -17.71 -3.84 -32.41
C ALA A 31 -18.20 -4.65 -33.63
N GLY A 32 -18.87 -5.78 -33.41
CA GLY A 32 -19.35 -6.68 -34.46
C GLY A 32 -20.86 -6.67 -34.73
N CYS A 33 -21.67 -6.01 -33.88
CA CYS A 33 -23.13 -5.99 -33.99
C CYS A 33 -23.67 -4.56 -33.87
N LEU A 34 -24.20 -4.04 -34.98
CA LEU A 34 -24.73 -2.68 -35.08
C LEU A 34 -25.95 -2.47 -34.17
N ASP A 35 -26.91 -3.41 -34.15
CA ASP A 35 -28.11 -3.31 -33.30
C ASP A 35 -27.77 -3.12 -31.82
N CYS A 36 -26.80 -3.90 -31.31
CA CYS A 36 -26.38 -3.79 -29.91
C CYS A 36 -25.59 -2.50 -29.67
N ALA A 37 -24.81 -2.03 -30.65
CA ALA A 37 -24.08 -0.77 -30.56
C ALA A 37 -25.03 0.45 -30.51
N GLU A 38 -26.09 0.45 -31.31
CA GLU A 38 -27.10 1.51 -31.28
C GLU A 38 -27.86 1.54 -29.96
N GLN A 39 -28.27 0.37 -29.44
CA GLN A 39 -28.90 0.27 -28.13
C GLN A 39 -27.99 0.79 -27.01
N HIS A 40 -26.70 0.47 -27.06
CA HIS A 40 -25.73 0.98 -26.09
C HIS A 40 -25.60 2.52 -26.16
N ARG A 41 -25.53 3.08 -27.38
CA ARG A 41 -25.48 4.53 -27.58
C ARG A 41 -26.74 5.21 -27.05
N ALA A 42 -27.92 4.65 -27.32
CA ALA A 42 -29.17 5.19 -26.78
C ALA A 42 -29.16 5.19 -25.25
N ALA A 43 -28.78 4.07 -24.63
CA ALA A 43 -28.71 3.93 -23.17
C ALA A 43 -27.68 4.88 -22.53
N SER A 44 -26.52 5.11 -23.17
CA SER A 44 -25.45 5.94 -22.60
C SER A 44 -25.73 7.45 -22.65
N THR A 45 -26.66 7.91 -23.50
CA THR A 45 -27.04 9.34 -23.56
C THR A 45 -27.98 9.76 -22.43
N LEU A 46 -28.76 8.83 -21.86
CA LEU A 46 -29.76 9.14 -20.83
C LEU A 46 -29.16 9.74 -19.55
N PRO A 47 -28.09 9.15 -18.97
CA PRO A 47 -27.47 9.68 -17.74
C PRO A 47 -26.94 11.11 -17.91
N GLY A 48 -26.42 11.45 -19.10
CA GLY A 48 -25.96 12.81 -19.39
C GLY A 48 -27.09 13.83 -19.37
N ARG A 49 -28.26 13.47 -19.90
CA ARG A 49 -29.45 14.33 -19.86
C ARG A 49 -30.00 14.48 -18.45
N LEU A 50 -29.97 13.41 -17.65
CA LEU A 50 -30.38 13.46 -16.25
C LEU A 50 -29.45 14.30 -15.37
N ARG A 51 -28.12 14.24 -15.60
CA ARG A 51 -27.15 15.08 -14.88
C ARG A 51 -27.31 16.57 -15.17
N ALA A 52 -27.86 16.93 -16.33
CA ALA A 52 -28.12 18.32 -16.69
C ALA A 52 -29.35 18.91 -15.97
N LEU A 53 -30.17 18.09 -15.31
CA LEU A 53 -31.28 18.59 -14.50
C LEU A 53 -30.71 19.16 -13.18
N PRO A 54 -30.97 20.43 -12.86
CA PRO A 54 -30.57 21.00 -11.59
C PRO A 54 -31.40 20.37 -10.46
N ALA A 55 -30.77 19.47 -9.70
CA ALA A 55 -31.32 19.00 -8.43
C ALA A 55 -30.86 19.98 -7.32
N PRO A 56 -31.77 20.61 -6.58
CA PRO A 56 -31.38 21.47 -5.47
C PRO A 56 -30.72 20.61 -4.39
N ALA A 57 -29.44 20.85 -4.13
CA ALA A 57 -28.74 20.24 -3.02
C ALA A 57 -29.14 20.94 -1.71
N PRO A 58 -29.37 20.20 -0.60
CA PRO A 58 -29.47 20.79 0.73
C PRO A 58 -28.30 21.73 1.03
N GLY A 59 -28.58 22.92 1.56
CA GLY A 59 -27.57 23.97 1.80
C GLY A 59 -26.39 23.52 2.67
N ASP A 60 -26.62 22.57 3.57
CA ASP A 60 -25.62 22.11 4.53
C ASP A 60 -24.77 20.92 4.02
N LEU A 61 -25.15 20.28 2.90
CA LEU A 61 -24.44 19.10 2.40
C LEU A 61 -22.97 19.40 2.10
N ALA A 62 -22.70 20.54 1.47
CA ALA A 62 -21.34 20.92 1.12
C ALA A 62 -20.49 21.07 2.39
N ALA A 63 -21.03 21.69 3.43
CA ALA A 63 -20.35 21.85 4.71
C ALA A 63 -20.09 20.49 5.39
N VAL A 64 -21.09 19.60 5.43
CA VAL A 64 -20.97 18.26 6.02
C VAL A 64 -19.95 17.39 5.27
N VAL A 65 -20.01 17.37 3.93
CA VAL A 65 -19.06 16.62 3.10
C VAL A 65 -17.64 17.16 3.28
N MET A 66 -17.47 18.49 3.23
CA MET A 66 -16.14 19.09 3.41
C MET A 66 -15.59 18.86 4.82
N ALA A 67 -16.42 18.89 5.86
CA ALA A 67 -16.01 18.54 7.21
C ALA A 67 -15.53 17.09 7.29
N ARG A 68 -16.24 16.15 6.64
CA ARG A 68 -15.87 14.74 6.62
C ARG A 68 -14.61 14.46 5.81
N VAL A 69 -14.44 15.12 4.66
CA VAL A 69 -13.21 15.04 3.85
C VAL A 69 -12.01 15.61 4.60
N ARG A 70 -12.19 16.70 5.36
CA ARG A 70 -11.13 17.27 6.21
C ARG A 70 -10.76 16.31 7.35
N ALA A 71 -11.74 15.72 8.04
CA ALA A 71 -11.50 14.74 9.08
C ALA A 71 -10.72 13.51 8.57
N ASP A 72 -11.07 12.99 7.39
CA ASP A 72 -10.37 11.86 6.77
C ASP A 72 -8.92 12.22 6.35
N ARG A 73 -8.69 13.47 5.94
CA ARG A 73 -7.33 14.00 5.66
C ARG A 73 -6.52 14.30 6.93
N GLN A 74 -7.17 14.46 8.09
CA GLN A 74 -6.58 14.81 9.38
C GLN A 74 -6.09 13.59 10.19
N HIS A 75 -5.89 12.44 9.55
CA HIS A 75 -5.10 11.34 10.12
C HIS A 75 -3.58 11.34 9.79
N PRO A 76 -2.85 12.47 9.56
CA PRO A 76 -1.40 12.44 9.38
C PRO A 76 -0.66 12.27 10.71
N GLU A 77 -1.31 12.55 11.84
CA GLU A 77 -0.74 12.44 13.19
C GLU A 77 -0.24 11.02 13.47
N LEU A 78 -0.99 9.99 13.03
CA LEU A 78 -0.62 8.60 13.27
C LEU A 78 0.50 8.13 12.33
N SER A 79 0.57 8.64 11.10
CA SER A 79 1.66 8.29 10.18
C SER A 79 2.97 8.98 10.58
N TRP A 80 2.90 10.23 11.05
CA TRP A 80 4.08 10.96 11.52
C TRP A 80 4.65 10.38 12.81
N THR A 81 3.81 10.06 13.79
CA THR A 81 4.26 9.43 15.05
C THR A 81 4.92 8.07 14.81
N LEU A 82 4.35 7.27 13.90
CA LEU A 82 4.91 5.98 13.50
C LEU A 82 6.25 6.14 12.74
N ALA A 83 6.36 7.12 11.84
CA ALA A 83 7.60 7.43 11.14
C ALA A 83 8.70 7.95 12.07
N THR A 84 8.37 8.80 13.06
CA THR A 84 9.33 9.21 14.09
C THR A 84 9.79 8.04 14.94
N LEU A 85 8.89 7.11 15.29
CA LEU A 85 9.26 5.90 16.03
C LEU A 85 10.21 5.02 15.22
N GLU A 86 9.95 4.84 13.92
CA GLU A 86 10.81 4.08 13.01
C GLU A 86 12.21 4.71 12.87
N LEU A 87 12.29 6.04 12.75
CA LEU A 87 13.56 6.76 12.70
C LEU A 87 14.37 6.60 14.00
N VAL A 88 13.72 6.73 15.16
CA VAL A 88 14.35 6.55 16.47
C VAL A 88 14.86 5.12 16.64
N LEU A 89 14.06 4.13 16.26
CA LEU A 89 14.43 2.72 16.36
C LEU A 89 15.58 2.37 15.40
N GLY A 90 15.53 2.85 14.16
CA GLY A 90 16.61 2.67 13.18
C GLY A 90 17.91 3.34 13.61
N CYS A 91 17.84 4.55 14.19
CA CYS A 91 18.99 5.25 14.76
C CYS A 91 19.61 4.45 15.92
N LEU A 92 18.78 3.90 16.82
CA LEU A 92 19.25 3.06 17.93
C LEU A 92 19.96 1.79 17.44
N VAL A 93 19.41 1.13 16.42
CA VAL A 93 20.06 -0.03 15.77
C VAL A 93 21.39 0.35 15.13
N LEU A 94 21.46 1.49 14.42
CA LEU A 94 22.69 1.99 13.80
C LEU A 94 23.77 2.32 14.85
N VAL A 95 23.40 2.96 15.96
CA VAL A 95 24.33 3.25 17.07
C VAL A 95 24.88 1.94 17.65
N GLN A 96 24.03 0.93 17.88
CA GLN A 96 24.47 -0.37 18.39
C GLN A 96 25.37 -1.13 17.40
N LEU A 97 25.09 -1.06 16.10
CA LEU A 97 25.95 -1.64 15.06
C LEU A 97 27.30 -0.91 14.96
N SER A 98 27.32 0.42 15.11
CA SER A 98 28.55 1.21 15.12
C SER A 98 29.40 0.99 16.38
N GLY A 99 28.79 0.52 17.48
CA GLY A 99 29.41 0.39 18.80
C GLY A 99 30.21 -0.90 19.05
N PHE A 100 30.07 -1.98 18.26
CA PHE A 100 30.80 -3.24 18.53
C PHE A 100 31.65 -3.76 17.35
N ALA A 101 31.24 -3.53 16.10
CA ALA A 101 31.95 -4.04 14.93
C ALA A 101 33.18 -3.18 14.53
N GLY A 102 33.17 -1.88 14.82
CA GLY A 102 34.28 -0.97 14.52
C GLY A 102 35.53 -1.22 15.38
N LEU A 103 35.36 -1.67 16.63
CA LEU A 103 36.44 -2.01 17.55
C LEU A 103 36.90 -3.47 17.43
N ALA A 104 35.97 -4.41 17.18
CA ALA A 104 36.30 -5.82 16.99
C ALA A 104 37.05 -6.10 15.69
N SER A 105 36.84 -5.31 14.63
CA SER A 105 37.61 -5.43 13.38
C SER A 105 39.03 -4.87 13.50
N ALA A 106 39.23 -3.80 14.30
CA ALA A 106 40.55 -3.25 14.59
C ALA A 106 41.38 -4.16 15.54
N ALA A 107 40.74 -4.74 16.55
CA ALA A 107 41.39 -5.68 17.48
C ALA A 107 41.56 -7.09 16.88
N GLY A 108 40.58 -7.56 16.11
CA GLY A 108 40.58 -8.87 15.46
C GLY A 108 41.58 -8.98 14.31
N GLY A 109 41.83 -7.91 13.56
CA GLY A 109 42.89 -7.88 12.54
C GLY A 109 44.29 -8.02 13.14
N ALA A 110 44.60 -7.25 14.18
CA ALA A 110 45.91 -7.27 14.84
C ALA A 110 46.23 -8.59 15.55
N LEU A 111 45.21 -9.25 16.15
CA LEU A 111 45.39 -10.51 16.86
C LEU A 111 45.40 -11.74 15.93
N ARG A 112 44.67 -11.68 14.81
CA ARG A 112 44.62 -12.75 13.79
C ARG A 112 45.89 -12.80 12.94
N ASP A 113 46.49 -11.65 12.67
CA ASP A 113 47.83 -11.56 12.05
C ASP A 113 48.96 -12.00 12.99
N ALA A 114 48.73 -12.02 14.31
CA ALA A 114 49.66 -12.60 15.28
C ALA A 114 49.38 -14.09 15.57
N GLY A 115 48.13 -14.54 15.44
CA GLY A 115 47.69 -15.90 15.77
C GLY A 115 48.14 -16.98 14.77
N TRP A 116 48.32 -16.65 13.48
CA TRP A 116 48.88 -17.59 12.51
C TRP A 116 50.37 -17.89 12.77
N LEU A 117 51.11 -16.96 13.40
CA LEU A 117 52.50 -17.17 13.82
C LEU A 117 52.61 -18.12 15.03
N LEU A 118 51.54 -18.29 15.81
CA LEU A 118 51.51 -19.11 17.04
C LEU A 118 50.62 -20.37 16.96
N GLY A 119 50.02 -20.68 15.81
CA GLY A 119 49.48 -22.02 15.51
C GLY A 119 48.27 -22.51 16.32
N SER A 120 47.34 -21.63 16.75
CA SER A 120 46.17 -22.05 17.53
C SER A 120 44.88 -22.23 16.70
N SER A 121 44.17 -23.35 16.92
CA SER A 121 42.88 -23.71 16.31
C SER A 121 41.71 -23.18 17.15
N GLY A 122 40.86 -22.32 16.56
CA GLY A 122 39.81 -21.58 17.28
C GLY A 122 38.53 -22.39 17.56
N SER A 123 38.02 -22.29 18.79
CA SER A 123 36.70 -22.78 19.23
C SER A 123 35.57 -21.80 18.86
N THR A 124 34.34 -22.32 18.73
CA THR A 124 33.13 -21.55 18.34
C THR A 124 32.67 -20.59 19.44
N PRO A 125 32.27 -19.35 19.11
CA PRO A 125 31.89 -18.36 20.11
C PRO A 125 30.47 -18.59 20.66
N VAL A 126 30.33 -18.42 21.98
CA VAL A 126 29.06 -18.37 22.73
C VAL A 126 28.33 -17.06 22.40
N PRO A 127 26.99 -17.06 22.20
CA PRO A 127 26.24 -15.85 21.88
C PRO A 127 26.23 -14.87 23.08
N VAL A 128 26.67 -13.65 22.82
CA VAL A 128 26.70 -12.54 23.78
C VAL A 128 25.34 -11.82 23.82
N PRO A 129 24.91 -11.30 24.99
CA PRO A 129 23.58 -10.73 25.21
C PRO A 129 23.22 -9.50 24.34
N GLY A 130 24.17 -8.93 23.60
CA GLY A 130 23.92 -7.86 22.62
C GLY A 130 23.10 -8.30 21.40
N ASP A 131 23.16 -9.58 21.03
CA ASP A 131 22.42 -10.14 19.89
C ASP A 131 20.90 -10.12 20.11
N LEU A 132 20.46 -10.29 21.35
CA LEU A 132 19.02 -10.27 21.69
C LEU A 132 18.42 -8.87 21.50
N ILE A 133 19.17 -7.82 21.85
CA ILE A 133 18.74 -6.42 21.72
C ILE A 133 18.67 -6.02 20.24
N LEU A 134 19.64 -6.44 19.43
CA LEU A 134 19.62 -6.25 17.97
C LEU A 134 18.46 -7.00 17.32
N PHE A 135 18.21 -8.24 17.73
CA PHE A 135 17.10 -9.03 17.22
C PHE A 135 15.75 -8.40 17.57
N LEU A 136 15.57 -7.92 18.81
CA LEU A 136 14.37 -7.18 19.23
C LEU A 136 14.19 -5.87 18.47
N GLY A 137 15.27 -5.11 18.26
CA GLY A 137 15.25 -3.87 17.47
C GLY A 137 14.86 -4.11 16.01
N LEU A 138 15.41 -5.15 15.37
CA LEU A 138 15.08 -5.54 14.01
C LEU A 138 13.61 -5.99 13.88
N VAL A 139 13.16 -6.84 14.80
CA VAL A 139 11.76 -7.31 14.83
C VAL A 139 10.79 -6.14 15.02
N ALA A 140 11.11 -5.20 15.90
CA ALA A 140 10.29 -4.01 16.10
C ALA A 140 10.30 -3.06 14.88
N LEU A 141 11.41 -2.93 14.15
CA LEU A 141 11.49 -2.16 12.90
C LEU A 141 10.62 -2.79 11.79
N ILE A 142 10.68 -4.12 11.65
CA ILE A 142 9.86 -4.88 10.71
C ILE A 142 8.36 -4.76 11.09
N ALA A 143 8.02 -4.87 12.38
CA ALA A 143 6.65 -4.69 12.85
C ALA A 143 6.13 -3.26 12.59
N CYS A 144 6.97 -2.24 12.77
CA CYS A 144 6.61 -0.84 12.56
C CYS A 144 6.39 -0.54 11.06
N SER A 145 7.33 -0.95 10.20
CA SER A 145 7.25 -0.78 8.75
C SER A 145 6.06 -1.53 8.14
N THR A 146 5.77 -2.76 8.59
CA THR A 146 4.58 -3.51 8.16
C THR A 146 3.28 -2.85 8.62
N ALA A 147 3.23 -2.29 9.82
CA ALA A 147 2.08 -1.50 10.29
C ALA A 147 1.88 -0.23 9.44
N HIS A 148 2.95 0.46 9.05
CA HIS A 148 2.90 1.63 8.19
C HIS A 148 2.38 1.28 6.78
N LEU A 149 2.89 0.20 6.18
CA LEU A 149 2.38 -0.36 4.91
C LEU A 149 0.92 -0.81 5.00
N ALA A 150 0.49 -1.41 6.11
CA ALA A 150 -0.89 -1.80 6.34
C ALA A 150 -1.83 -0.59 6.44
N LEU A 151 -1.38 0.50 7.06
CA LEU A 151 -2.15 1.75 7.13
C LEU A 151 -2.25 2.43 5.76
N LEU A 152 -1.14 2.50 5.01
CA LEU A 152 -1.12 3.06 3.66
C LEU A 152 -2.00 2.26 2.69
N SER A 153 -1.95 0.93 2.74
CA SER A 153 -2.78 0.07 1.89
C SER A 153 -4.27 0.14 2.24
N ARG A 154 -4.63 0.29 3.53
CA ARG A 154 -6.02 0.55 3.95
C ARG A 154 -6.51 1.91 3.46
N GLY A 155 -5.67 2.95 3.53
CA GLY A 155 -5.97 4.26 2.96
C GLY A 155 -6.15 4.22 1.44
N ALA A 156 -5.33 3.44 0.73
CA ALA A 156 -5.45 3.25 -0.71
C ALA A 156 -6.73 2.49 -1.11
N ARG A 157 -7.11 1.43 -0.39
CA ARG A 157 -8.36 0.68 -0.65
C ARG A 157 -9.61 1.53 -0.47
N ARG A 158 -9.64 2.43 0.53
CA ARG A 158 -10.78 3.34 0.77
C ARG A 158 -10.97 4.40 -0.31
N ARG A 159 -9.96 4.67 -1.14
CA ARG A 159 -10.06 5.61 -2.28
C ARG A 159 -10.61 4.95 -3.55
N LEU A 160 -10.71 3.63 -3.59
CA LEU A 160 -11.14 2.84 -4.75
C LEU A 160 -12.55 2.26 -4.60
N SER A 161 -13.16 2.36 -3.41
CA SER A 161 -14.56 2.01 -3.12
C SER A 161 -15.45 3.24 -3.13
#